data_AF-A0A539DNR1-F1
#
_entry.id   AF-A0A539DNR1-F1
#
_cell.length_a   1.000
_cell.length_b   1.000
_cell.length_c   1.000
_cell.angle_alpha   90.00
_cell.angle_beta   90.00
_cell.angle_gamma   90.00
#
_symmetry.space_group_name_H-M   'P 1'
#
loop_
_entity.id
_entity.type
_entity.pdbx_description
1 polymer ?
#
loop_
_entity_poly.entity_id
_entity_poly.type
_entity_poly.pdbx_seq_one_letter_code
_entity_poly.pdbx_strand_id
1 'polypeptide(L)' 'MSVLILAEHDGHTLKLATCQAVTAAARWQAPIHILVVGHHI' A
#
# COMPACT_ATOMS: atom_id res chain seq x y z
N MET A 1 0.29 -17.54 -2.33
CA MET A 1 1.18 -16.57 -1.66
C MET A 1 0.57 -15.18 -1.84
N SER A 2 0.69 -14.27 -0.87
CA SER A 2 0.10 -12.92 -0.92
C SER A 2 1.12 -11.85 -0.51
N VAL A 3 0.90 -10.61 -0.93
CA VAL A 3 1.71 -9.45 -0.55
C VAL A 3 0.92 -8.56 0.40
N LEU A 4 1.54 -8.15 1.50
CA LEU A 4 0.99 -7.11 2.39
C LEU A 4 1.83 -5.83 2.22
N ILE A 5 1.18 -4.74 1.86
CA ILE A 5 1.78 -3.41 1.76
C ILE A 5 1.30 -2.58 2.94
N LEU A 6 2.24 -1.98 3.68
CA LEU A 6 1.95 -0.94 4.66
C LEU A 6 1.91 0.39 3.92
N ALA A 7 0.73 0.98 3.82
CA ALA A 7 0.50 2.22 3.12
C ALA A 7 0.90 3.41 3.98
N GLU A 8 1.88 4.17 3.48
CA GLU A 8 2.25 5.45 4.06
C GLU A 8 1.27 6.53 3.59
N HIS A 9 0.86 7.39 4.51
CA HIS A 9 -0.01 8.54 4.27
C HIS A 9 0.38 9.72 5.17
N ASP A 10 -0.11 10.91 4.85
CA ASP A 10 0.11 12.14 5.65
C ASP A 10 -1.11 12.53 6.53
N GLY A 11 -2.19 11.75 6.46
CA GLY A 11 -3.45 12.00 7.19
C GLY A 11 -4.53 12.61 6.29
N HIS A 12 -4.19 12.88 5.03
CA HIS A 12 -5.16 13.30 4.01
C HIS A 12 -5.02 12.46 2.74
N THR A 13 -3.80 12.06 2.38
CA THR A 13 -3.48 11.37 1.14
C THR A 13 -2.46 10.27 1.34
N LEU A 14 -2.56 9.22 0.52
CA LEU A 14 -1.51 8.20 0.42
C LEU A 14 -0.29 8.80 -0.29
N LYS A 15 0.90 8.49 0.22
CA LYS A 15 2.13 8.91 -0.45
C LYS A 15 2.35 8.14 -1.75
N LEU A 16 3.04 8.78 -2.70
CA LEU A 16 3.41 8.18 -3.99
C LEU A 16 4.14 6.83 -3.83
N ALA A 17 4.94 6.70 -2.78
CA ALA A 17 5.65 5.46 -2.46
C ALA A 17 4.69 4.26 -2.31
N THR A 18 3.51 4.45 -1.72
CA THR A 18 2.48 3.41 -1.61
C THR A 18 2.01 2.94 -2.98
N CYS A 19 1.76 3.86 -3.93
CA CYS A 19 1.35 3.51 -5.30
C CYS A 19 2.45 2.76 -6.06
N GLN A 20 3.70 3.15 -5.86
CA GLN A 20 4.86 2.46 -6.43
C GLN A 20 5.01 1.05 -5.87
N ALA A 21 4.81 0.88 -4.56
CA ALA A 21 4.82 -0.44 -3.91
C ALA A 21 3.70 -1.34 -4.47
N VAL A 22 2.50 -0.81 -4.71
CA VAL A 22 1.40 -1.55 -5.35
C VAL A 22 1.79 -1.99 -6.76
N THR A 23 2.38 -1.09 -7.55
CA THR A 23 2.86 -1.40 -8.91
C THR A 23 3.92 -2.50 -8.89
N ALA A 24 4.85 -2.46 -7.95
CA ALA A 24 5.87 -3.48 -7.78
C ALA A 24 5.25 -4.83 -7.37
N ALA A 25 4.34 -4.84 -6.39
CA ALA A 25 3.65 -6.04 -5.92
C ALA A 25 2.78 -6.70 -7.01
N ALA A 26 2.16 -5.90 -7.89
CA ALA A 26 1.36 -6.41 -9.01
C ALA A 26 2.17 -7.32 -9.95
N ARG A 27 3.50 -7.15 -10.03
CA ARG A 27 4.36 -8.02 -10.83
C ARG A 27 4.40 -9.46 -10.33
N TRP A 28 4.02 -9.71 -9.07
CA TRP A 28 4.03 -11.06 -8.49
C TRP A 28 2.77 -11.87 -8.82
N GLN A 29 1.79 -11.27 -9.51
CA GLN A 29 0.54 -11.94 -9.91
C GLN A 29 -0.15 -12.66 -8.73
N ALA A 30 -0.03 -12.06 -7.55
CA ALA A 30 -0.50 -12.59 -6.28
C ALA A 30 -1.49 -11.60 -5.66
N PRO A 31 -2.41 -12.05 -4.79
CA PRO A 31 -3.27 -11.16 -4.03
C PRO A 31 -2.46 -10.10 -3.27
N ILE A 32 -2.88 -8.84 -3.40
CA ILE A 32 -2.27 -7.69 -2.72
C ILE A 32 -3.25 -7.20 -1.65
N HIS A 33 -2.78 -7.15 -0.41
CA HIS A 33 -3.46 -6.53 0.70
C HIS A 33 -2.74 -5.24 1.05
N ILE A 34 -3.51 -4.20 1.39
CA ILE A 34 -2.97 -2.89 1.77
C ILE A 34 -3.51 -2.55 3.15
N LEU A 35 -2.60 -2.24 4.07
CA LEU A 35 -2.93 -1.77 5.42
C LEU A 35 -2.60 -0.29 5.54
N VAL A 36 -3.63 0.53 5.77
CA VAL A 36 -3.52 1.95 6.08
C VAL A 36 -3.75 2.11 7.59
N VAL A 37 -2.88 2.81 8.31
CA VAL A 37 -2.97 2.97 9.77
C VAL A 37 -2.70 4.40 10.21
N GLY A 38 -3.64 4.99 10.93
CA GLY A 38 -3.53 6.35 11.43
C GLY A 38 -4.74 6.72 12.31
N HIS A 39 -4.67 7.86 13.00
CA HIS A 39 -5.78 8.36 13.81
C HIS A 39 -6.82 9.15 13.00
N HIS A 40 -6.42 9.68 11.84
CA HIS A 40 -7.25 10.49 10.94
C HIS A 40 -7.08 10.01 9.49
N ILE A 41 -7.28 8.71 9.27
CA ILE A 41 -7.24 8.08 7.93
C ILE A 41 -8.63 7.99 7.33
#